data_AF-A0A0M8VVA0-F1
#
_entry.id   AF-A0A0M8VVA0-F1
#
_cell.length_a   1.000
_cell.length_b   1.000
_cell.length_c   1.000
_cell.angle_alpha   90.00
_cell.angle_beta   90.00
_cell.angle_gamma   90.00
#
_symmetry.space_group_name_H-M   'P 1'
#
loop_
_entity.id
_entity.type
_entity.pdbx_description
1 polymer ?
#
loop_
_entity_poly.entity_id
_entity_poly.type
_entity_poly.pdbx_seq_one_letter_code
_entity_poly.pdbx_strand_id
1 'polypeptide(L)'
;MVRVERLLADCLEDARAESLGTVPVAADDAGYADARRTFLTAGLHALRAHAPEAGWVQLNVAGTGALPYRQLATAARELTDTGQAGDFFFMHKPPGLRVRFRAAEPARAEDLRTALLRHLDPGRQGHSWGSPVAGVYEPETYLFGGPRSMPWAHALFTADSRAWLDVHTAVAGEPAPPGWRVSLALLHAVFDGLGIVGWEHRGVWQVVREEAGRRLPGGLGAPDRRRAAAGIRAYWDLSPDARLDTLPKAWRDVLGEHLDAVRRAAERWRTHYFASGEATVGPRRAAAHHVVFHWNRGALSTARQCLLTEALVTEGREGEQ
;
A
#
# COMPACT_ATOMS: atom_id res chain seq x y z
N MET A 1 22.63 6.95 -19.67
CA MET A 1 22.60 6.52 -21.09
C MET A 1 22.67 4.99 -21.23
N VAL A 2 23.63 4.33 -20.56
CA VAL A 2 23.91 2.87 -20.61
C VAL A 2 22.71 1.90 -20.48
N ARG A 3 21.62 2.28 -19.80
CA ARG A 3 20.48 1.35 -19.55
C ARG A 3 19.61 1.09 -20.79
N VAL A 4 19.41 2.09 -21.65
CA VAL A 4 18.61 1.94 -22.87
C VAL A 4 19.40 1.21 -23.95
N GLU A 5 20.68 1.53 -24.09
CA GLU A 5 21.59 0.85 -25.03
C GLU A 5 21.68 -0.65 -24.71
N ARG A 6 21.78 -1.01 -23.42
CA ARG A 6 21.77 -2.41 -22.98
C ARG A 6 20.44 -3.11 -23.24
N LEU A 7 19.31 -2.47 -22.90
CA LEU A 7 17.99 -3.01 -23.22
C LEU A 7 17.83 -3.29 -24.72
N LEU A 8 18.25 -2.34 -25.56
CA LEU A 8 18.18 -2.49 -27.01
C LEU A 8 19.11 -3.59 -27.53
N ALA A 9 20.30 -3.75 -26.93
CA ALA A 9 21.23 -4.83 -27.26
C ALA A 9 20.63 -6.20 -26.90
N ASP A 10 20.09 -6.35 -25.69
CA ASP A 10 19.44 -7.58 -25.23
C ASP A 10 18.22 -7.92 -26.12
N CYS A 11 17.37 -6.93 -26.45
CA CYS A 11 16.26 -7.13 -27.41
C CYS A 11 16.74 -7.55 -28.80
N LEU A 12 17.91 -7.07 -29.24
CA LEU A 12 18.48 -7.43 -30.54
C LEU A 12 19.01 -8.87 -30.54
N GLU A 13 19.54 -9.33 -29.40
CA GLU A 13 19.93 -10.73 -29.21
C GLU A 13 18.71 -11.66 -29.23
N ASP A 14 17.66 -11.32 -28.49
CA ASP A 14 16.41 -12.10 -28.45
C ASP A 14 15.71 -12.15 -29.82
N ALA A 15 15.62 -11.02 -30.51
CA ALA A 15 14.96 -10.92 -31.81
C ALA A 15 15.64 -11.73 -32.91
N ARG A 16 16.94 -12.08 -32.77
CA ARG A 16 17.65 -12.94 -33.73
C ARG A 16 17.13 -14.38 -33.73
N ALA A 17 16.48 -14.81 -32.65
CA ALA A 17 15.87 -16.13 -32.54
C ALA A 17 14.42 -16.17 -33.05
N GLU A 18 13.82 -15.01 -33.36
CA GLU A 18 12.42 -14.89 -33.75
C GLU A 18 12.25 -14.61 -35.25
N SER A 19 11.23 -15.21 -35.85
CA SER A 19 10.89 -14.96 -37.26
C SER A 19 10.15 -13.62 -37.40
N LEU A 20 10.81 -12.62 -37.97
CA LEU A 20 10.24 -11.28 -38.22
C LEU A 20 9.33 -11.23 -39.47
N GLY A 21 9.15 -12.35 -40.17
CA GLY A 21 8.22 -12.46 -41.30
C GLY A 21 8.53 -11.46 -42.43
N THR A 22 7.54 -10.66 -42.80
CA THR A 22 7.63 -9.67 -43.90
C THR A 22 7.98 -8.26 -43.43
N VAL A 23 8.47 -8.09 -42.21
CA VAL A 23 8.85 -6.77 -41.69
C VAL A 23 10.09 -6.27 -42.45
N PRO A 24 10.06 -5.06 -43.03
CA PRO A 24 11.24 -4.47 -43.67
C PRO A 24 12.26 -4.10 -42.59
N VAL A 25 13.41 -4.76 -42.60
CA VAL A 25 14.46 -4.65 -41.57
C VAL A 25 15.77 -4.09 -42.12
N ALA A 26 15.92 -4.00 -43.44
CA ALA A 26 17.06 -3.35 -44.05
C ALA A 26 16.80 -1.84 -44.18
N ALA A 27 17.83 -1.02 -43.94
CA ALA A 27 17.67 0.44 -43.89
C ALA A 27 17.24 1.06 -45.23
N ASP A 28 17.48 0.35 -46.33
CA ASP A 28 17.13 0.67 -47.70
C ASP A 28 15.76 0.12 -48.14
N ASP A 29 15.12 -0.73 -47.34
CA ASP A 29 13.79 -1.25 -47.66
C ASP A 29 12.73 -0.14 -47.67
N ALA A 30 11.90 -0.14 -48.72
CA ALA A 30 10.71 0.69 -48.76
C ALA A 30 9.77 0.31 -47.59
N GLY A 31 9.60 1.23 -46.65
CA GLY A 31 8.79 1.02 -45.44
C GLY A 31 9.59 0.78 -44.15
N TYR A 32 10.92 0.68 -44.21
CA TYR A 32 11.77 0.53 -43.00
C TYR A 32 11.54 1.66 -41.98
N ALA A 33 11.42 2.91 -42.44
CA ALA A 33 11.18 4.05 -41.57
C ALA A 33 9.83 3.96 -40.81
N ASP A 34 8.79 3.48 -41.47
CA ASP A 34 7.45 3.31 -40.88
C ASP A 34 7.39 2.08 -39.97
N ALA A 35 8.06 0.98 -40.34
CA ALA A 35 8.22 -0.19 -39.48
C ALA A 35 8.97 0.18 -38.19
N ARG A 36 10.08 0.92 -38.29
CA ARG A 36 10.83 1.43 -37.13
C ARG A 36 9.98 2.35 -36.25
N ARG A 37 9.20 3.26 -36.84
CA ARG A 37 8.29 4.15 -36.08
C ARG A 37 7.22 3.34 -35.35
N THR A 38 6.63 2.36 -36.02
CA THR A 38 5.61 1.46 -35.46
C THR A 38 6.19 0.65 -34.29
N PHE A 39 7.36 0.01 -34.48
CA PHE A 39 8.03 -0.75 -33.43
C PHE A 39 8.35 0.11 -32.20
N LEU A 40 8.95 1.29 -32.39
CA LEU A 40 9.25 2.20 -31.27
C LEU A 40 7.98 2.70 -30.59
N THR A 41 6.95 3.05 -31.35
CA THR A 41 5.68 3.53 -30.79
C THR A 41 4.98 2.43 -30.00
N ALA A 42 4.87 1.23 -30.56
CA ALA A 42 4.25 0.08 -29.90
C ALA A 42 5.05 -0.38 -28.68
N GLY A 43 6.38 -0.45 -28.78
CA GLY A 43 7.27 -0.78 -27.67
C GLY A 43 7.21 0.25 -26.54
N LEU A 44 7.29 1.54 -26.85
CA LEU A 44 7.15 2.60 -25.84
C LEU A 44 5.74 2.64 -25.24
N HIS A 45 4.70 2.41 -26.04
CA HIS A 45 3.34 2.28 -25.55
C HIS A 45 3.21 1.09 -24.60
N ALA A 46 3.75 -0.07 -24.95
CA ALA A 46 3.76 -1.24 -24.09
C ALA A 46 4.52 -0.97 -22.78
N LEU A 47 5.70 -0.35 -22.84
CA LEU A 47 6.46 0.02 -21.64
C LEU A 47 5.70 0.99 -20.73
N ARG A 48 4.97 1.96 -21.30
CA ARG A 48 4.13 2.91 -20.54
C ARG A 48 2.87 2.26 -19.99
N ALA A 49 2.24 1.36 -20.75
CA ALA A 49 1.06 0.62 -20.32
C ALA A 49 1.34 -0.32 -19.14
N HIS A 50 2.60 -0.72 -18.95
CA HIS A 50 3.06 -1.53 -17.82
C HIS A 50 3.80 -0.70 -16.75
N ALA A 51 3.78 0.62 -16.85
CA ALA A 51 4.37 1.46 -15.82
C ALA A 51 3.55 1.36 -14.51
N PRO A 52 4.17 1.48 -13.33
CA PRO A 52 3.46 1.38 -12.04
C PRO A 52 2.29 2.35 -11.87
N GLU A 53 2.29 3.46 -12.59
CA GLU A 53 1.24 4.48 -12.65
C GLU A 53 0.11 4.16 -13.63
N ALA A 54 0.28 3.20 -14.54
CA ALA A 54 -0.68 2.90 -15.59
C ALA A 54 -2.00 2.38 -15.01
N GLY A 55 -3.11 2.92 -15.53
CA GLY A 55 -4.47 2.53 -15.12
C GLY A 55 -4.90 3.02 -13.74
N TRP A 56 -4.08 3.77 -13.01
CA TRP A 56 -4.48 4.35 -11.72
C TRP A 56 -5.36 5.57 -11.89
N VAL A 57 -6.51 5.54 -11.21
CA VAL A 57 -7.43 6.66 -11.04
C VAL A 57 -7.32 7.15 -9.60
N GLN A 58 -7.06 8.44 -9.41
CA GLN A 58 -7.13 9.08 -8.10
C GLN A 58 -8.25 10.11 -8.04
N LEU A 59 -9.08 10.01 -7.00
CA LEU A 59 -10.06 11.01 -6.62
C LEU A 59 -9.75 11.50 -5.21
N ASN A 60 -9.70 12.82 -5.05
CA ASN A 60 -9.53 13.48 -3.76
C ASN A 60 -10.90 13.88 -3.24
N VAL A 61 -11.26 13.42 -2.04
CA VAL A 61 -12.53 13.78 -1.38
C VAL A 61 -12.20 14.62 -0.16
N ALA A 62 -12.52 15.91 -0.22
CA ALA A 62 -12.36 16.82 0.91
C ALA A 62 -13.54 16.68 1.88
N GLY A 63 -13.29 16.75 3.19
CA GLY A 63 -14.36 16.72 4.19
C GLY A 63 -13.83 17.01 5.59
N THR A 64 -14.49 17.92 6.29
CA THR A 64 -14.18 18.27 7.69
C THR A 64 -15.02 17.48 8.70
N GLY A 65 -16.05 16.76 8.23
CA GLY A 65 -16.95 15.92 9.02
C GLY A 65 -16.85 14.43 8.69
N ALA A 66 -17.99 13.76 8.56
CA ALA A 66 -18.02 12.35 8.16
C ALA A 66 -17.42 12.21 6.75
N LEU A 67 -16.49 11.27 6.58
CA LEU A 67 -15.88 10.90 5.31
C LEU A 67 -16.67 9.73 4.67
N PRO A 68 -16.59 9.53 3.34
CA PRO A 68 -17.42 8.56 2.62
C PRO A 68 -16.95 7.10 2.77
N TYR A 69 -16.65 6.64 3.98
CA TYR A 69 -16.10 5.29 4.18
C TYR A 69 -17.06 4.19 3.72
N ARG A 70 -18.37 4.35 3.96
CA ARG A 70 -19.37 3.36 3.54
C ARG A 70 -19.46 3.28 2.02
N GLN A 71 -19.52 4.42 1.34
CA GLN A 71 -19.52 4.52 -0.11
C GLN A 71 -18.23 3.94 -0.70
N LEU A 72 -17.08 4.25 -0.08
CA LEU A 72 -15.79 3.72 -0.49
C LEU A 72 -15.69 2.20 -0.27
N ALA A 73 -16.22 1.67 0.84
CA ALA A 73 -16.27 0.23 1.09
C ALA A 73 -17.16 -0.50 0.06
N THR A 74 -18.30 0.08 -0.29
CA THR A 74 -19.17 -0.44 -1.36
C THR A 74 -18.46 -0.42 -2.71
N ALA A 75 -17.88 0.72 -3.10
CA ALA A 75 -17.13 0.85 -4.35
C ALA A 75 -15.95 -0.12 -4.40
N ALA A 76 -15.23 -0.28 -3.29
CA ALA A 76 -14.11 -1.21 -3.19
C ALA A 76 -14.54 -2.65 -3.47
N ARG A 77 -15.63 -3.12 -2.86
CA ARG A 77 -16.17 -4.46 -3.12
C ARG A 77 -16.64 -4.58 -4.56
N GLU A 78 -17.59 -3.77 -4.99
CA GLU A 78 -18.22 -3.89 -6.31
C GLU A 78 -17.22 -3.78 -7.47
N LEU A 79 -16.32 -2.80 -7.43
CA LEU A 79 -15.37 -2.59 -8.53
C LEU A 79 -14.28 -3.67 -8.57
N THR A 80 -13.93 -4.29 -7.43
CA THR A 80 -12.98 -5.40 -7.44
C THR A 80 -13.65 -6.74 -7.78
N ASP A 81 -14.85 -6.99 -7.28
CA ASP A 81 -15.61 -8.23 -7.55
C ASP A 81 -16.05 -8.34 -9.01
N THR A 82 -16.39 -7.21 -9.65
CA THR A 82 -16.72 -7.15 -11.08
C THR A 82 -15.49 -7.11 -12.00
N GLY A 83 -14.28 -7.10 -11.43
CA GLY A 83 -13.03 -7.01 -12.19
C GLY A 83 -12.80 -5.67 -12.88
N GLN A 84 -13.54 -4.61 -12.54
CA GLN A 84 -13.27 -3.27 -13.07
C GLN A 84 -11.98 -2.66 -12.48
N ALA A 85 -11.63 -3.04 -11.25
CA ALA A 85 -10.40 -2.64 -10.58
C ALA A 85 -9.64 -3.87 -10.06
N GLY A 86 -8.32 -3.88 -10.26
CA GLY A 86 -7.43 -4.92 -9.73
C GLY A 86 -6.90 -4.62 -8.33
N ASP A 87 -6.67 -3.34 -8.04
CA ASP A 87 -6.17 -2.86 -6.75
C ASP A 87 -6.88 -1.57 -6.35
N PHE A 88 -6.91 -1.29 -5.05
CA PHE A 88 -7.33 0.00 -4.55
C PHE A 88 -6.67 0.32 -3.22
N PHE A 89 -6.54 1.59 -2.90
CA PHE A 89 -6.25 2.01 -1.55
C PHE A 89 -6.68 3.45 -1.31
N PHE A 90 -6.76 3.83 -0.04
CA PHE A 90 -7.01 5.21 0.33
C PHE A 90 -6.04 5.67 1.41
N MET A 91 -5.96 6.98 1.59
CA MET A 91 -5.09 7.64 2.56
C MET A 91 -5.79 8.86 3.13
N HIS A 92 -5.75 9.04 4.45
CA HIS A 92 -6.07 10.34 5.04
C HIS A 92 -4.95 11.32 4.74
N LYS A 93 -5.31 12.39 4.03
CA LYS A 93 -4.45 13.53 3.73
C LYS A 93 -5.32 14.78 3.85
N PRO A 94 -5.14 15.58 4.91
CA PRO A 94 -5.95 16.77 5.14
C PRO A 94 -6.07 17.63 3.88
N PRO A 95 -7.27 18.12 3.54
CA PRO A 95 -8.50 18.10 4.34
C PRO A 95 -9.43 16.88 4.12
N GLY A 96 -8.94 15.71 3.71
CA GLY A 96 -9.81 14.54 3.55
C GLY A 96 -9.10 13.26 3.12
N LEU A 97 -9.63 12.59 2.09
CA LEU A 97 -9.12 11.33 1.57
C LEU A 97 -8.51 11.50 0.17
N ARG A 98 -7.41 10.79 -0.07
CA ARG A 98 -6.98 10.43 -1.43
C ARG A 98 -7.42 8.99 -1.67
N VAL A 99 -8.35 8.80 -2.62
CA VAL A 99 -8.87 7.50 -3.02
C VAL A 99 -8.23 7.10 -4.34
N ARG A 100 -7.69 5.89 -4.41
CA ARG A 100 -6.94 5.39 -5.58
C ARG A 100 -7.44 4.00 -5.94
N PHE A 101 -7.74 3.80 -7.22
CA PHE A 101 -8.07 2.49 -7.77
C PHE A 101 -7.26 2.27 -9.05
N ARG A 102 -6.85 1.03 -9.30
CA ARG A 102 -6.18 0.64 -10.53
C ARG A 102 -7.16 -0.12 -11.40
N ALA A 103 -7.44 0.38 -12.60
CA ALA A 103 -8.22 -0.35 -13.58
C ALA A 103 -7.57 -1.71 -13.89
N ALA A 104 -8.38 -2.74 -14.09
CA ALA A 104 -7.85 -4.05 -14.50
C ALA A 104 -7.07 -3.97 -15.82
N GLU A 105 -7.51 -3.09 -16.72
CA GLU A 105 -6.82 -2.72 -17.95
C GLU A 105 -6.63 -1.19 -17.99
N PRO A 106 -5.43 -0.67 -18.31
CA PRO A 106 -5.19 0.77 -18.35
C PRO A 106 -6.13 1.55 -19.26
N ALA A 107 -6.58 0.95 -20.37
CA ALA A 107 -7.53 1.56 -21.31
C ALA A 107 -8.90 1.86 -20.67
N ARG A 108 -9.27 1.17 -19.58
CA ARG A 108 -10.54 1.31 -18.87
C ARG A 108 -10.49 2.30 -17.71
N ALA A 109 -9.40 3.06 -17.57
CA ALA A 109 -9.24 4.02 -16.48
C ALA A 109 -10.33 5.10 -16.45
N GLU A 110 -10.80 5.59 -17.61
CA GLU A 110 -11.88 6.59 -17.66
C GLU A 110 -13.26 6.01 -17.26
N ASP A 111 -13.55 4.77 -17.65
CA ASP A 111 -14.76 4.06 -17.22
C ASP A 111 -14.76 3.88 -15.70
N LEU A 112 -13.61 3.46 -15.15
CA LEU A 112 -13.41 3.31 -13.72
C LEU A 112 -13.57 4.65 -12.99
N ARG A 113 -12.99 5.74 -13.53
CA ARG A 113 -13.15 7.10 -12.98
C ARG A 113 -14.61 7.50 -12.92
N THR A 114 -15.36 7.25 -13.99
CA THR A 114 -16.80 7.54 -14.07
C THR A 114 -17.59 6.74 -13.04
N ALA A 115 -17.27 5.44 -12.87
CA ALA A 115 -17.90 4.62 -11.84
C ALA A 115 -17.60 5.12 -10.42
N LEU A 116 -16.33 5.45 -10.13
CA LEU A 116 -15.92 5.97 -8.82
C LEU A 116 -16.57 7.31 -8.50
N LEU A 117 -16.69 8.23 -9.47
CA LEU A 117 -17.39 9.49 -9.29
C LEU A 117 -18.84 9.28 -8.89
N ARG A 118 -19.54 8.30 -9.49
CA ARG A 118 -20.92 7.94 -9.10
C ARG A 118 -21.00 7.38 -7.68
N HIS A 119 -20.06 6.52 -7.28
CA HIS A 119 -20.05 5.98 -5.91
C HIS A 119 -19.75 7.03 -4.84
N LEU A 120 -18.87 7.98 -5.15
CA LEU A 120 -18.41 8.99 -4.20
C LEU A 120 -19.17 10.32 -4.32
N ASP A 121 -20.19 10.38 -5.17
CA ASP A 121 -21.07 11.55 -5.29
C ASP A 121 -21.79 11.77 -3.95
N PRO A 122 -21.57 12.91 -3.25
CA PRO A 122 -22.33 13.25 -2.06
C PRO A 122 -23.83 13.42 -2.37
N GLY A 123 -24.25 13.57 -3.63
CA GLY A 123 -25.64 13.70 -4.04
C GLY A 123 -26.37 14.88 -3.38
N ARG A 124 -27.70 14.93 -3.55
CA ARG A 124 -28.57 15.97 -2.95
C ARG A 124 -28.84 15.77 -1.45
N GLN A 125 -28.29 14.71 -0.84
CA GLN A 125 -28.59 14.31 0.54
C GLN A 125 -27.77 15.07 1.60
N GLY A 126 -27.07 16.14 1.24
CA GLY A 126 -26.42 17.02 2.22
C GLY A 126 -25.30 16.34 3.01
N HIS A 127 -24.59 15.38 2.39
CA HIS A 127 -23.42 14.77 3.00
C HIS A 127 -22.33 15.82 3.29
N SER A 128 -21.57 15.62 4.37
CA SER A 128 -20.59 16.60 4.88
C SER A 128 -19.26 16.65 4.12
N TRP A 129 -19.09 15.85 3.06
CA TRP A 129 -17.90 15.86 2.22
C TRP A 129 -18.18 16.55 0.89
N GLY A 130 -17.15 17.20 0.34
CA GLY A 130 -17.22 17.88 -0.95
C GLY A 130 -17.17 16.92 -2.13
N SER A 131 -17.57 17.41 -3.31
CA SER A 131 -17.49 16.66 -4.56
C SER A 131 -16.06 16.16 -4.82
N PRO A 132 -15.88 14.89 -5.26
CA PRO A 132 -14.55 14.37 -5.55
C PRO A 132 -13.85 15.14 -6.68
N VAL A 133 -12.56 15.42 -6.51
CA VAL A 133 -11.73 16.10 -7.50
C VAL A 133 -10.68 15.12 -8.05
N ALA A 134 -10.54 15.06 -9.38
CA ALA A 134 -9.53 14.22 -10.01
C ALA A 134 -8.11 14.67 -9.60
N GLY A 135 -7.23 13.71 -9.35
CA GLY A 135 -5.81 13.95 -9.14
C GLY A 135 -4.96 12.93 -9.87
N VAL A 136 -3.64 13.16 -9.85
CA VAL A 136 -2.66 12.21 -10.38
C VAL A 136 -2.07 11.40 -9.23
N TYR A 137 -1.98 10.09 -9.40
CA TYR A 137 -1.24 9.24 -8.48
C TYR A 137 0.16 9.00 -9.03
N GLU A 138 1.15 9.51 -8.30
CA GLU A 138 2.56 9.18 -8.51
C GLU A 138 2.98 8.20 -7.41
N PRO A 139 3.28 6.94 -7.75
CA PRO A 139 3.71 5.96 -6.76
C PRO A 139 5.11 6.31 -6.23
N GLU A 140 5.28 6.28 -4.91
CA GLU A 140 6.58 6.44 -4.24
C GLU A 140 7.45 5.18 -4.39
N THR A 141 7.67 4.75 -5.63
CA THR A 141 8.29 3.46 -5.98
C THR A 141 9.64 3.23 -5.32
N TYR A 142 10.44 4.30 -5.17
CA TYR A 142 11.75 4.26 -4.54
C TYR A 142 11.71 3.80 -3.07
N LEU A 143 10.62 4.05 -2.34
CA LEU A 143 10.45 3.60 -0.94
C LEU A 143 10.20 2.10 -0.84
N PHE A 144 9.65 1.51 -1.90
CA PHE A 144 9.15 0.15 -1.89
C PHE A 144 9.98 -0.79 -2.76
N GLY A 145 11.11 -0.35 -3.33
CA GLY A 145 12.01 -1.22 -4.10
C GLY A 145 11.85 -1.14 -5.62
N GLY A 146 11.21 -0.09 -6.10
CA GLY A 146 11.05 0.23 -7.50
C GLY A 146 9.86 -0.46 -8.18
N PRO A 147 9.70 -0.26 -9.50
CA PRO A 147 8.56 -0.74 -10.28
C PRO A 147 8.24 -2.24 -10.11
N ARG A 148 9.26 -3.11 -10.03
CA ARG A 148 9.08 -4.56 -9.89
C ARG A 148 8.43 -4.98 -8.57
N SER A 149 8.61 -4.17 -7.54
CA SER A 149 8.08 -4.42 -6.19
C SER A 149 6.64 -3.91 -6.03
N MET A 150 6.30 -2.85 -6.77
CA MET A 150 5.05 -2.12 -6.57
C MET A 150 3.76 -2.95 -6.70
N PRO A 151 3.63 -3.90 -7.64
CA PRO A 151 2.43 -4.74 -7.70
C PRO A 151 2.14 -5.46 -6.37
N TRP A 152 3.18 -5.93 -5.69
CA TRP A 152 3.06 -6.61 -4.41
C TRP A 152 2.77 -5.64 -3.26
N ALA A 153 3.41 -4.47 -3.27
CA ALA A 153 3.12 -3.41 -2.31
C ALA A 153 1.68 -2.89 -2.43
N HIS A 154 1.18 -2.72 -3.66
CA HIS A 154 -0.20 -2.33 -3.96
C HIS A 154 -1.20 -3.38 -3.52
N ALA A 155 -0.93 -4.67 -3.77
CA ALA A 155 -1.78 -5.75 -3.26
C ALA A 155 -1.87 -5.75 -1.72
N LEU A 156 -0.76 -5.45 -1.03
CA LEU A 156 -0.76 -5.28 0.42
C LEU A 156 -1.54 -4.02 0.85
N PHE A 157 -1.42 -2.90 0.13
CA PHE A 157 -2.23 -1.71 0.40
C PHE A 157 -3.72 -1.96 0.22
N THR A 158 -4.11 -2.78 -0.77
CA THR A 158 -5.48 -3.22 -0.99
C THR A 158 -6.01 -3.99 0.21
N ALA A 159 -5.28 -5.02 0.67
CA ALA A 159 -5.67 -5.80 1.84
C ALA A 159 -5.79 -4.93 3.10
N ASP A 160 -4.80 -4.07 3.36
CA ASP A 160 -4.81 -3.18 4.52
C ASP A 160 -5.92 -2.11 4.44
N SER A 161 -6.28 -1.66 3.23
CA SER A 161 -7.38 -0.72 3.04
C SER A 161 -8.74 -1.34 3.34
N ARG A 162 -8.96 -2.61 2.99
CA ARG A 162 -10.20 -3.33 3.34
C ARG A 162 -10.36 -3.40 4.86
N ALA A 163 -9.30 -3.77 5.58
CA ALA A 163 -9.31 -3.84 7.03
C ALA A 163 -9.69 -2.51 7.68
N TRP A 164 -9.07 -1.41 7.24
CA TRP A 164 -9.38 -0.09 7.78
C TRP A 164 -10.78 0.42 7.39
N LEU A 165 -11.30 0.08 6.21
CA LEU A 165 -12.67 0.44 5.85
C LEU A 165 -13.69 -0.24 6.76
N ASP A 166 -13.49 -1.52 7.07
CA ASP A 166 -14.38 -2.25 7.98
C ASP A 166 -14.34 -1.66 9.39
N VAL A 167 -13.16 -1.26 9.86
CA VAL A 167 -12.97 -0.55 11.13
C VAL A 167 -13.68 0.82 11.12
N HIS A 168 -13.44 1.65 10.10
CA HIS A 168 -14.03 2.98 10.00
C HIS A 168 -15.56 2.96 9.81
N THR A 169 -16.09 1.90 9.20
CA THR A 169 -17.53 1.72 9.00
C THR A 169 -18.23 0.99 10.15
N ALA A 170 -17.47 0.52 11.14
CA ALA A 170 -17.93 -0.32 12.25
C ALA A 170 -18.75 -1.52 11.74
N VAL A 171 -18.23 -2.24 10.75
CA VAL A 171 -18.97 -3.31 10.04
C VAL A 171 -19.50 -4.41 10.97
N ALA A 172 -18.81 -4.64 12.09
CA ALA A 172 -19.19 -5.61 13.10
C ALA A 172 -20.48 -5.25 13.88
N GLY A 173 -21.06 -4.06 13.67
CA GLY A 173 -22.23 -3.59 14.39
C GLY A 173 -21.95 -3.16 15.84
N GLU A 174 -20.71 -3.26 16.29
CA GLU A 174 -20.22 -2.85 17.60
C GLU A 174 -19.16 -1.74 17.47
N PRO A 175 -18.94 -0.92 18.51
CA PRO A 175 -17.86 0.06 18.52
C PRO A 175 -16.51 -0.57 18.16
N ALA A 176 -15.78 0.07 17.25
CA ALA A 176 -14.48 -0.43 16.81
C ALA A 176 -13.47 -0.49 17.97
N PRO A 177 -12.56 -1.49 18.00
CA PRO A 177 -11.50 -1.55 18.99
C PRO A 177 -10.59 -0.31 18.86
N PRO A 178 -9.78 0.00 19.89
CA PRO A 178 -8.81 1.08 19.80
C PRO A 178 -7.91 0.89 18.58
N GLY A 179 -7.85 1.88 17.68
CA GLY A 179 -7.14 1.74 16.39
C GLY A 179 -5.66 1.36 16.51
N TRP A 180 -4.98 1.69 17.61
CA TRP A 180 -3.60 1.25 17.83
C TRP A 180 -3.48 -0.28 18.05
N ARG A 181 -4.49 -0.93 18.64
CA ARG A 181 -4.52 -2.39 18.80
C ARG A 181 -4.73 -3.07 17.45
N VAL A 182 -5.72 -2.59 16.70
CA VAL A 182 -5.97 -3.03 15.31
C VAL A 182 -4.71 -2.88 14.47
N SER A 183 -4.06 -1.72 14.56
CA SER A 183 -2.83 -1.41 13.84
C SER A 183 -1.71 -2.40 14.15
N LEU A 184 -1.42 -2.62 15.44
CA LEU A 184 -0.36 -3.54 15.83
C LEU A 184 -0.69 -5.01 15.52
N ALA A 185 -1.96 -5.41 15.50
CA ALA A 185 -2.35 -6.75 15.05
C ALA A 185 -2.06 -6.93 13.55
N LEU A 186 -2.53 -6.00 12.71
CA LEU A 186 -2.29 -6.03 11.25
C LEU A 186 -0.80 -5.97 10.91
N LEU A 187 -0.05 -5.06 11.54
CA LEU A 187 1.39 -4.93 11.31
C LEU A 187 2.18 -6.16 11.74
N HIS A 188 1.76 -6.85 12.80
CA HIS A 188 2.38 -8.11 13.20
C HIS A 188 2.17 -9.19 12.12
N ALA A 189 0.95 -9.32 11.58
CA ALA A 189 0.65 -10.25 10.48
C ALA A 189 1.42 -9.89 9.19
N VAL A 190 1.61 -8.60 8.91
CA VAL A 190 2.47 -8.15 7.79
C VAL A 190 3.93 -8.52 8.03
N PHE A 191 4.46 -8.32 9.24
CA PHE A 191 5.85 -8.64 9.56
C PHE A 191 6.10 -10.14 9.46
N ASP A 192 5.18 -10.95 9.99
CA ASP A 192 5.21 -12.41 9.86
C ASP A 192 5.24 -12.85 8.38
N GLY A 193 4.33 -12.31 7.56
CA GLY A 193 4.31 -12.62 6.13
C GLY A 193 5.56 -12.15 5.37
N LEU A 194 6.18 -11.05 5.80
CA LEU A 194 7.47 -10.60 5.29
C LEU A 194 8.67 -11.40 5.83
N GLY A 195 8.44 -12.32 6.77
CA GLY A 195 9.49 -13.10 7.44
C GLY A 195 10.36 -12.27 8.37
N ILE A 196 9.84 -11.17 8.92
CA ILE A 196 10.50 -10.31 9.91
C ILE A 196 10.14 -10.87 11.29
N VAL A 197 11.02 -11.68 11.88
CA VAL A 197 10.70 -12.48 13.07
C VAL A 197 11.53 -12.08 14.29
N GLY A 198 11.03 -12.41 15.47
CA GLY A 198 11.72 -12.17 16.74
C GLY A 198 12.10 -10.69 16.87
N TRP A 199 13.37 -10.39 17.10
CA TRP A 199 13.90 -9.04 17.35
C TRP A 199 14.11 -8.21 16.07
N GLU A 200 13.93 -8.77 14.87
CA GLU A 200 14.19 -8.09 13.59
C GLU A 200 13.25 -6.89 13.34
N HIS A 201 12.04 -6.93 13.90
CA HIS A 201 11.06 -5.85 13.85
C HIS A 201 11.62 -4.52 14.39
N ARG A 202 12.61 -4.55 15.30
CA ARG A 202 13.28 -3.34 15.82
C ARG A 202 13.92 -2.52 14.71
N GLY A 203 14.47 -3.17 13.68
CA GLY A 203 15.01 -2.49 12.52
C GLY A 203 13.93 -1.76 11.71
N VAL A 204 12.70 -2.27 11.68
CA VAL A 204 11.55 -1.59 11.07
C VAL A 204 11.24 -0.31 11.84
N TRP A 205 11.08 -0.42 13.17
CA TRP A 205 10.76 0.72 14.02
C TRP A 205 11.86 1.77 14.02
N GLN A 206 13.13 1.36 13.93
CA GLN A 206 14.26 2.28 13.79
C GLN A 206 14.15 3.10 12.49
N VAL A 207 13.83 2.46 11.35
CA VAL A 207 13.59 3.19 10.09
C VAL A 207 12.37 4.13 10.19
N VAL A 208 11.28 3.68 10.84
CA VAL A 208 10.09 4.55 11.09
C VAL A 208 10.48 5.78 11.91
N ARG A 209 11.34 5.60 12.91
CA ARG A 209 11.85 6.68 13.76
C ARG A 209 12.78 7.62 13.01
N GLU A 210 13.71 7.05 12.25
CA GLU A 210 14.84 7.79 11.69
C GLU A 210 14.51 8.44 10.35
N GLU A 211 13.89 7.69 9.44
CA GLU A 211 13.64 8.12 8.07
C GLU A 211 12.25 8.75 7.91
N ALA A 212 11.23 8.17 8.55
CA ALA A 212 9.87 8.74 8.50
C ALA A 212 9.61 9.81 9.57
N GLY A 213 10.60 10.09 10.43
CA GLY A 213 10.57 11.17 11.42
C GLY A 213 9.52 10.99 12.51
N ARG A 214 9.04 9.76 12.77
CA ARG A 214 8.04 9.47 13.82
C ARG A 214 8.70 9.41 15.20
N ARG A 215 9.32 10.52 15.60
CA ARG A 215 10.03 10.68 16.87
C ARG A 215 9.17 11.41 17.89
N LEU A 216 9.29 11.02 19.16
CA LEU A 216 8.65 11.75 20.26
C LEU A 216 9.67 12.71 20.89
N PRO A 217 9.47 14.05 20.81
CA PRO A 217 10.33 14.99 21.51
C PRO A 217 10.36 14.72 23.02
N GLY A 218 11.56 14.67 23.60
CA GLY A 218 11.78 14.29 25.01
C GLY A 218 11.60 12.79 25.31
N GLY A 219 11.40 11.97 24.28
CA GLY A 219 11.26 10.51 24.41
C GLY A 219 10.18 10.08 25.41
N LEU A 220 10.44 8.93 26.04
CA LEU A 220 9.59 8.32 27.07
C LEU A 220 9.93 8.84 28.50
N GLY A 221 10.46 10.05 28.64
CA GLY A 221 10.92 10.57 29.94
C GLY A 221 9.82 10.85 30.97
N ALA A 222 8.57 11.01 30.55
CA ALA A 222 7.44 11.25 31.46
C ALA A 222 6.81 9.93 31.97
N PRO A 223 6.37 9.84 33.25
CA PRO A 223 5.78 8.62 33.82
C PRO A 223 4.61 8.05 33.01
N ASP A 224 3.70 8.91 32.53
CA ASP A 224 2.56 8.48 31.71
C ASP A 224 2.97 7.91 30.36
N ARG A 225 4.02 8.47 29.75
CA ARG A 225 4.57 7.96 28.48
C ARG A 225 5.23 6.61 28.67
N ARG A 226 5.95 6.39 29.78
CA ARG A 226 6.50 5.07 30.12
C ARG A 226 5.41 4.04 30.33
N ARG A 227 4.36 4.36 31.11
CA ARG A 227 3.22 3.47 31.34
C ARG A 227 2.53 3.10 30.03
N ALA A 228 2.29 4.07 29.15
CA ALA A 228 1.70 3.81 27.85
C ALA A 228 2.60 2.93 26.96
N ALA A 229 3.91 3.21 26.93
CA ALA A 229 4.88 2.43 26.16
C ALA A 229 4.98 0.98 26.68
N ALA A 230 4.96 0.77 28.00
CA ALA A 230 4.91 -0.56 28.60
C ALA A 230 3.66 -1.34 28.18
N GLY A 231 2.48 -0.69 28.16
CA GLY A 231 1.25 -1.32 27.67
C GLY A 231 1.28 -1.64 26.17
N ILE A 232 1.94 -0.80 25.36
CA ILE A 232 2.14 -1.06 23.92
C ILE A 232 3.04 -2.27 23.71
N ARG A 233 4.17 -2.36 24.43
CA ARG A 233 5.10 -3.50 24.36
C ARG A 233 4.43 -4.79 24.84
N ALA A 234 3.78 -4.75 25.99
CA ALA A 234 3.06 -5.91 26.52
C ALA A 234 2.00 -6.43 25.52
N TYR A 235 1.33 -5.54 24.78
CA TYR A 235 0.41 -5.93 23.71
C TYR A 235 1.14 -6.49 22.48
N TRP A 236 2.29 -5.91 22.12
CA TRP A 236 3.13 -6.36 21.01
C TRP A 236 3.78 -7.73 21.24
N ASP A 237 4.02 -8.10 22.50
CA ASP A 237 4.61 -9.39 22.88
C ASP A 237 3.57 -10.53 22.96
N LEU A 238 2.27 -10.21 22.87
CA LEU A 238 1.22 -11.24 22.80
C LEU A 238 1.36 -12.06 21.51
N SER A 239 1.14 -13.37 21.64
CA SER A 239 0.95 -14.24 20.47
C SER A 239 -0.23 -13.75 19.60
N PRO A 240 -0.27 -14.13 18.31
CA PRO A 240 -1.36 -13.75 17.41
C PRO A 240 -2.75 -14.05 17.97
N ASP A 241 -2.96 -15.26 18.50
CA ASP A 241 -4.24 -15.70 19.07
C ASP A 241 -4.60 -14.91 20.34
N ALA A 242 -3.65 -14.75 21.27
CA ALA A 242 -3.87 -14.00 22.49
C ALA A 242 -4.21 -12.53 22.19
N ARG A 243 -3.61 -11.96 21.13
CA ARG A 243 -3.89 -10.60 20.68
C ARG A 243 -5.30 -10.47 20.13
N LEU A 244 -5.75 -11.40 19.29
CA LEU A 244 -7.12 -11.47 18.80
C LEU A 244 -8.13 -11.61 19.95
N ASP A 245 -7.82 -12.45 20.95
CA ASP A 245 -8.68 -12.66 22.11
C ASP A 245 -8.86 -11.42 23.00
N THR A 246 -7.96 -10.44 22.90
CA THR A 246 -8.15 -9.15 23.58
C THR A 246 -9.21 -8.25 22.92
N LEU A 247 -9.70 -8.62 21.74
CA LEU A 247 -10.67 -7.84 20.97
C LEU A 247 -12.11 -8.30 21.29
N PRO A 248 -13.11 -7.41 21.18
CA PRO A 248 -14.51 -7.80 21.28
C PRO A 248 -14.82 -8.94 20.32
N LYS A 249 -15.73 -9.85 20.72
CA LYS A 249 -16.04 -11.06 19.95
C LYS A 249 -16.44 -10.75 18.50
N ALA A 250 -17.31 -9.76 18.30
CA ALA A 250 -17.74 -9.35 16.96
C ALA A 250 -16.59 -8.90 16.05
N TRP A 251 -15.50 -8.39 16.64
CA TRP A 251 -14.32 -7.94 15.92
C TRP A 251 -13.27 -9.01 15.70
N ARG A 252 -13.33 -10.15 16.41
CA ARG A 252 -12.37 -11.25 16.23
C ARG A 252 -12.50 -11.87 14.86
N ASP A 253 -13.71 -12.21 14.44
CA ASP A 253 -13.96 -12.83 13.14
C ASP A 253 -13.62 -11.87 12.00
N VAL A 254 -14.11 -10.63 12.10
CA VAL A 254 -13.84 -9.56 11.12
C VAL A 254 -12.34 -9.33 10.94
N LEU A 255 -11.59 -9.16 12.04
CA LEU A 255 -10.15 -8.90 11.94
C LEU A 255 -9.36 -10.16 11.60
N GLY A 256 -9.80 -11.35 11.99
CA GLY A 256 -9.16 -12.62 11.64
C GLY A 256 -8.98 -12.77 10.13
N GLU A 257 -10.03 -12.52 9.35
CA GLU A 257 -9.96 -12.55 7.88
C GLU A 257 -8.96 -11.53 7.32
N HIS A 258 -8.92 -10.32 7.90
CA HIS A 258 -8.01 -9.27 7.48
C HIS A 258 -6.55 -9.56 7.83
N LEU A 259 -6.27 -10.10 9.02
CA LEU A 259 -4.92 -10.52 9.42
C LEU A 259 -4.36 -11.54 8.44
N ASP A 260 -5.19 -12.49 8.05
CA ASP A 260 -4.86 -13.51 7.07
C ASP A 260 -4.62 -12.93 5.66
N ALA A 261 -5.46 -11.98 5.24
CA ALA A 261 -5.32 -11.32 3.94
C ALA A 261 -4.04 -10.49 3.84
N VAL A 262 -3.70 -9.71 4.87
CA VAL A 262 -2.46 -8.90 4.87
C VAL A 262 -1.22 -9.79 4.98
N ARG A 263 -1.26 -10.86 5.77
CA ARG A 263 -0.18 -11.85 5.86
C ARG A 263 0.09 -12.49 4.49
N ARG A 264 -0.95 -13.01 3.82
CA ARG A 264 -0.82 -13.60 2.48
C ARG A 264 -0.29 -12.60 1.44
N ALA A 265 -0.70 -11.33 1.50
CA ALA A 265 -0.20 -10.30 0.61
C ALA A 265 1.30 -10.02 0.85
N ALA A 266 1.70 -9.93 2.12
CA ALA A 266 3.09 -9.80 2.54
C ALA A 266 3.95 -11.02 2.14
N GLU A 267 3.43 -12.24 2.29
CA GLU A 267 4.11 -13.48 1.87
C GLU A 267 4.38 -13.48 0.36
N ARG A 268 3.41 -13.10 -0.46
CA ARG A 268 3.61 -12.96 -1.91
C ARG A 268 4.69 -11.93 -2.23
N TRP A 269 4.69 -10.80 -1.53
CA TRP A 269 5.73 -9.79 -1.70
C TRP A 269 7.12 -10.33 -1.35
N ARG A 270 7.24 -11.06 -0.24
CA ARG A 270 8.47 -11.75 0.13
C ARG A 270 8.93 -12.73 -0.95
N THR A 271 8.05 -13.64 -1.35
CA THR A 271 8.37 -14.72 -2.29
C THR A 271 8.77 -14.19 -3.67
N HIS A 272 8.04 -13.21 -4.20
CA HIS A 272 8.22 -12.77 -5.59
C HIS A 272 9.17 -11.59 -5.78
N TYR A 273 9.50 -10.86 -4.71
CA TYR A 273 10.42 -9.73 -4.78
C TYR A 273 11.61 -9.87 -3.83
N PHE A 274 11.38 -10.01 -2.51
CA PHE A 274 12.52 -10.04 -1.57
C PHE A 274 13.38 -11.31 -1.72
N ALA A 275 12.80 -12.43 -2.13
CA ALA A 275 13.49 -13.69 -2.38
C ALA A 275 13.96 -13.86 -3.84
N SER A 276 13.72 -12.90 -4.74
CA SER A 276 14.09 -13.04 -6.16
C SER A 276 15.59 -12.83 -6.43
N GLY A 277 16.34 -12.29 -5.47
CA GLY A 277 17.74 -11.88 -5.64
C GLY A 277 17.92 -10.52 -6.33
N GLU A 278 16.84 -9.87 -6.75
CA GLU A 278 16.86 -8.58 -7.46
C GLU A 278 16.33 -7.41 -6.61
N ALA A 279 16.09 -7.66 -5.32
CA ALA A 279 15.57 -6.65 -4.41
C ALA A 279 16.57 -5.50 -4.25
N THR A 280 16.10 -4.27 -4.44
CA THR A 280 16.91 -3.05 -4.31
C THR A 280 16.77 -2.39 -2.94
N VAL A 281 15.78 -2.82 -2.15
CA VAL A 281 15.59 -2.46 -0.74
C VAL A 281 15.28 -3.71 0.08
N GLY A 282 15.67 -3.73 1.35
CA GLY A 282 15.36 -4.85 2.25
C GLY A 282 13.91 -4.80 2.78
N PRO A 283 13.35 -5.95 3.19
CA PRO A 283 11.97 -6.06 3.67
C PRO A 283 11.69 -5.17 4.89
N ARG A 284 12.65 -5.02 5.80
CA ARG A 284 12.51 -4.16 7.00
C ARG A 284 12.29 -2.68 6.66
N ARG A 285 13.01 -2.17 5.65
CA ARG A 285 12.88 -0.76 5.22
C ARG A 285 11.56 -0.53 4.49
N ALA A 286 11.19 -1.44 3.58
CA ALA A 286 9.91 -1.39 2.88
C ALA A 286 8.71 -1.48 3.85
N ALA A 287 8.79 -2.37 4.85
CA ALA A 287 7.81 -2.50 5.92
C ALA A 287 7.66 -1.21 6.72
N ALA A 288 8.76 -0.51 7.02
CA ALA A 288 8.72 0.75 7.76
C ALA A 288 7.95 1.85 7.01
N HIS A 289 8.11 1.93 5.69
CA HIS A 289 7.30 2.84 4.89
C HIS A 289 5.84 2.39 4.83
N HIS A 290 5.57 1.08 4.75
CA HIS A 290 4.21 0.55 4.84
C HIS A 290 3.55 0.92 6.18
N VAL A 291 4.25 0.83 7.31
CA VAL A 291 3.74 1.25 8.65
C VAL A 291 3.20 2.67 8.62
N VAL A 292 3.93 3.61 7.99
CA VAL A 292 3.48 5.00 7.89
C VAL A 292 2.25 5.13 7.01
N PHE A 293 2.18 4.38 5.91
CA PHE A 293 1.02 4.36 5.04
C PHE A 293 -0.22 3.79 5.76
N HIS A 294 -0.03 2.68 6.45
CA HIS A 294 -1.02 2.01 7.29
C HIS A 294 -1.56 2.94 8.39
N TRP A 295 -0.70 3.65 9.13
CA TRP A 295 -1.15 4.60 10.15
C TRP A 295 -1.93 5.79 9.60
N ASN A 296 -1.52 6.32 8.45
CA ASN A 296 -2.25 7.38 7.79
C ASN A 296 -3.63 6.89 7.33
N ARG A 297 -3.75 5.64 6.88
CA ARG A 297 -5.03 5.01 6.48
C ARG A 297 -5.95 4.73 7.67
N GLY A 298 -5.38 4.41 8.82
CA GLY A 298 -6.09 4.29 10.09
C GLY A 298 -6.41 5.62 10.78
N ALA A 299 -6.05 6.76 10.18
CA ALA A 299 -6.17 8.09 10.79
C ALA A 299 -5.52 8.22 12.18
N LEU A 300 -4.44 7.47 12.45
CA LEU A 300 -3.71 7.59 13.72
C LEU A 300 -3.01 8.94 13.79
N SER A 301 -3.22 9.67 14.89
CA SER A 301 -2.59 10.97 15.09
C SER A 301 -1.07 10.87 15.11
N THR A 302 -0.37 11.92 14.66
CA THR A 302 1.10 11.97 14.68
C THR A 302 1.67 11.66 16.06
N ALA A 303 1.05 12.18 17.13
CA ALA A 303 1.46 11.87 18.50
C ALA A 303 1.36 10.38 18.83
N ARG A 304 0.31 9.69 18.35
CA ARG A 304 0.16 8.23 18.50
C ARG A 304 1.22 7.47 17.72
N GLN A 305 1.48 7.86 16.47
CA GLN A 305 2.51 7.27 15.62
C GLN A 305 3.90 7.37 16.28
N CYS A 306 4.24 8.55 16.81
CA CYS A 306 5.51 8.75 17.53
C CYS A 306 5.60 7.92 18.82
N LEU A 307 4.51 7.83 19.60
CA LEU A 307 4.50 7.02 20.82
C LEU A 307 4.66 5.52 20.53
N LEU A 308 3.94 4.99 19.53
CA LEU A 308 4.07 3.60 19.09
C LEU A 308 5.50 3.30 18.64
N THR A 309 6.09 4.21 17.86
CA THR A 309 7.47 4.09 17.38
C THR A 309 8.45 4.03 18.54
N GLU A 310 8.44 5.00 19.46
CA GLU A 310 9.39 5.03 20.58
C GLU A 310 9.20 3.84 21.54
N ALA A 311 7.97 3.37 21.72
CA ALA A 311 7.68 2.19 22.55
C ALA A 311 8.35 0.92 22.00
N LEU A 312 8.38 0.75 20.68
CA LEU A 312 8.82 -0.48 19.99
C LEU A 312 10.27 -0.42 19.47
N VAL A 313 10.88 0.76 19.40
CA VAL A 313 12.33 0.89 19.13
C VAL A 313 13.18 0.45 20.33
N THR A 314 12.68 0.64 21.56
CA THR A 314 13.50 0.64 22.78
C THR A 314 13.58 -0.69 23.53
N GLU A 315 12.99 -1.76 23.01
CA GLU A 315 13.17 -3.08 23.61
C GLU A 315 14.65 -3.48 23.62
N GLY A 316 15.24 -3.62 24.81
CA GLY A 316 16.62 -4.08 24.99
C GLY A 316 17.59 -3.12 25.69
N ARG A 317 17.16 -2.00 26.29
CA ARG A 317 18.06 -1.14 27.09
C ARG A 317 17.81 -1.13 28.61
N GLU A 318 16.77 -1.78 29.11
CA GLU A 318 16.41 -1.73 30.54
C GLU A 318 16.85 -2.98 31.34
N GLY A 319 17.90 -3.70 30.89
CA GLY A 319 18.37 -4.93 31.54
C GLY A 319 19.87 -4.99 31.91
N GLU A 320 20.66 -3.95 31.64
CA GLU A 320 22.06 -3.88 32.05
C GLU A 320 22.37 -2.49 32.63
N GLN A 321 22.09 -2.35 33.92
CA GLN A 321 22.76 -1.41 34.84
C GLN A 321 22.49 -1.82 36.28
#